data_AF-A0A923EFA4-F1
#
_entry.id   AF-A0A923EFA4-F1
#
_cell.length_a   1.000
_cell.length_b   1.000
_cell.length_c   1.000
_cell.angle_alpha   90.00
_cell.angle_beta   90.00
_cell.angle_gamma   90.00
#
_symmetry.space_group_name_H-M   'P 1'
#
loop_
_entity.id
_entity.type
_entity.pdbx_description
1 polymer ?
#
loop_
_entity_poly.entity_id
_entity_poly.type
_entity_poly.pdbx_seq_one_letter_code
_entity_poly.pdbx_strand_id
1 'polypeptide(L)'
;MKSKRIVGLVLGIVFLIAMPVAAEQSLVQTVAEGCKAELENYCKDVKPGEGRILACLFAHSDKLSGKCEYALYDAAVQLERAVAALAYVANECPMQGRTERGRVERVVIRV
;
A
#
# COMPACT_ATOMS: atom_id res chain seq x y z
N MET A 1 -15.53 29.75 -36.37
CA MET A 1 -16.20 29.05 -35.24
C MET A 1 -15.74 27.61 -35.01
N LYS A 2 -15.33 26.87 -36.06
CA LYS A 2 -14.89 25.46 -35.96
C LYS A 2 -13.49 25.30 -35.33
N SER A 3 -12.54 26.21 -35.58
CA SER A 3 -11.21 26.15 -34.93
C SER A 3 -11.23 26.52 -33.45
N LYS A 4 -12.11 27.44 -33.01
CA LYS A 4 -12.30 27.77 -31.58
C LYS A 4 -12.81 26.57 -30.77
N ARG A 5 -13.62 25.70 -31.39
CA ARG A 5 -14.09 24.45 -30.78
C ARG A 5 -12.98 23.41 -30.67
N ILE A 6 -12.13 23.30 -31.69
CA ILE A 6 -10.98 22.38 -31.68
C ILE A 6 -9.94 22.82 -30.63
N VAL A 7 -9.64 24.12 -30.55
CA VAL A 7 -8.72 24.68 -29.55
C VAL A 7 -9.24 24.45 -28.12
N GLY A 8 -10.54 24.64 -27.87
CA GLY A 8 -11.13 24.34 -26.56
C GLY A 8 -11.08 22.86 -26.17
N LEU A 9 -11.29 21.96 -27.14
CA LEU A 9 -11.23 20.51 -26.92
C LEU A 9 -9.80 20.03 -26.59
N VAL A 10 -8.80 20.56 -27.30
CA VAL A 10 -7.38 20.25 -27.05
C VAL A 10 -6.92 20.81 -25.70
N LEU A 11 -7.28 22.05 -25.36
CA LEU A 11 -6.97 22.64 -24.04
C LEU A 11 -7.61 21.87 -22.88
N GLY A 12 -8.85 21.40 -23.05
CA GLY A 12 -9.53 20.58 -22.03
C GLY A 12 -8.88 19.20 -21.84
N ILE A 13 -8.48 18.54 -22.93
CA ILE A 13 -7.79 17.24 -22.89
C ILE A 13 -6.40 17.38 -22.25
N VAL A 14 -5.63 18.42 -22.59
CA VAL A 14 -4.30 18.66 -22.00
C VAL A 14 -4.40 18.89 -20.48
N PHE A 15 -5.46 19.57 -20.01
CA PHE A 15 -5.68 19.79 -18.58
C PHE A 15 -6.01 18.51 -17.80
N LEU A 16 -6.71 17.56 -18.42
CA LEU A 16 -6.98 16.23 -17.83
C LEU A 16 -5.72 15.35 -17.72
N ILE A 17 -4.73 15.55 -18.58
CA ILE A 17 -3.47 14.78 -18.58
C ILE A 17 -2.46 15.35 -17.58
N ALA A 18 -2.53 16.65 -17.27
CA ALA A 18 -1.56 17.34 -16.41
C ALA A 18 -1.92 17.37 -14.92
N MET A 19 -3.10 16.87 -14.51
CA MET A 19 -3.42 16.78 -13.09
C MET A 19 -2.63 15.61 -12.47
N PRO A 20 -1.75 15.88 -11.49
CA PRO A 20 -1.17 14.80 -10.72
C PRO A 20 -2.32 14.11 -9.99
N VAL A 21 -2.47 12.80 -10.20
CA VAL A 21 -3.27 11.95 -9.32
C VAL A 21 -2.55 11.95 -7.97
N ALA A 22 -2.85 12.95 -7.14
CA ALA A 22 -2.35 13.05 -5.78
C ALA A 22 -3.15 12.09 -4.89
N ALA A 23 -2.99 10.79 -5.11
CA ALA A 23 -3.61 9.77 -4.28
C ALA A 23 -2.84 8.44 -4.37
N GLU A 24 -1.55 8.47 -4.00
CA GLU A 24 -0.78 7.26 -3.72
C GLU A 24 -0.21 7.35 -2.30
N GLN A 25 -1.10 7.38 -1.29
CA GLN A 25 -0.67 7.12 0.08
C GLN A 25 -0.28 5.64 0.18
N SER A 26 0.99 5.36 -0.04
CA SER A 26 1.53 4.00 0.12
C SER A 26 1.44 3.57 1.58
N LEU A 27 1.00 2.33 1.81
CA LEU A 27 0.98 1.68 3.14
C LEU A 27 2.34 1.78 3.83
N VAL A 28 3.42 1.68 3.04
CA VAL A 28 4.80 1.78 3.52
C VAL A 28 5.09 3.18 4.05
N GLN A 29 4.54 4.21 3.41
CA GLN A 29 4.71 5.61 3.83
C GLN A 29 4.04 5.85 5.19
N THR A 30 2.81 5.35 5.37
CA THR A 30 2.08 5.44 6.65
C THR A 30 2.90 4.86 7.80
N VAL A 31 3.46 3.66 7.62
CA VAL A 31 4.30 3.01 8.64
C VAL A 31 5.61 3.78 8.84
N ALA A 32 6.27 4.21 7.77
CA ALA A 32 7.55 4.93 7.86
C ALA A 32 7.42 6.26 8.63
N GLU A 33 6.33 7.00 8.42
CA GLU A 33 6.07 8.27 9.10
C GLU A 33 5.54 8.08 10.53
N GLY A 34 4.71 7.05 10.72
CA GLY A 34 4.17 6.67 12.02
C GLY A 34 5.25 6.17 12.99
N CYS A 35 6.16 5.34 12.48
CA CYS A 35 7.20 4.66 13.26
C CYS A 35 8.59 5.29 13.13
N LYS A 36 8.69 6.54 12.67
CA LYS A 36 9.99 7.18 12.40
C LYS A 36 10.95 7.11 13.59
N ALA A 37 10.45 7.38 14.81
CA ALA A 37 11.27 7.36 16.02
C ALA A 37 11.77 5.94 16.33
N GLU A 38 10.93 4.93 16.16
CA GLU A 38 11.26 3.53 16.39
C GLU A 38 12.25 3.01 15.34
N LEU A 39 12.10 3.44 14.08
CA LEU A 39 13.04 3.13 13.02
C LEU A 39 14.43 3.71 13.30
N GLU A 40 14.51 4.95 13.79
CA GLU A 40 15.78 5.61 14.13
C GLU A 40 16.43 5.03 15.39
N ASN A 41 15.63 4.69 16.41
CA ASN A 41 16.15 4.26 17.71
C ASN A 41 16.43 2.76 17.78
N TYR A 42 15.62 1.93 17.12
CA TYR A 42 15.67 0.47 17.25
C TYR A 42 16.07 -0.25 15.95
N CYS A 43 15.66 0.25 14.79
CA CYS A 43 15.79 -0.47 13.52
C CYS A 43 16.78 0.14 12.51
N LYS A 44 17.63 1.10 12.92
CA LYS A 44 18.51 1.87 12.01
C LYS A 44 19.49 1.02 11.20
N ASP A 45 19.93 -0.11 11.74
CA ASP A 45 20.92 -1.00 11.12
C ASP A 45 20.26 -2.13 10.29
N VAL A 46 18.92 -2.16 10.25
CA VAL A 46 18.15 -3.15 9.52
C VAL A 46 18.11 -2.76 8.04
N LYS A 47 18.67 -3.63 7.19
CA LYS A 47 18.54 -3.45 5.74
C LYS A 47 17.06 -3.56 5.33
N PRO A 48 16.53 -2.63 4.51
CA PRO A 48 15.18 -2.74 3.96
C PRO A 48 14.95 -3.97 3.08
N GLY A 49 13.68 -4.32 2.87
CA GLY A 49 13.24 -5.45 2.05
C GLY A 49 12.88 -6.69 2.87
N GLU A 50 12.18 -7.64 2.22
CA GLU A 50 11.83 -8.97 2.76
C GLU A 50 11.13 -8.96 4.14
N GLY A 51 10.44 -7.88 4.48
CA GLY A 51 9.76 -7.73 5.77
C GLY A 51 10.69 -7.56 6.98
N ARG A 52 12.01 -7.37 6.80
CA ARG A 52 12.97 -7.26 7.92
C ARG A 52 12.68 -6.10 8.86
N ILE A 53 12.20 -4.97 8.33
CA ILE A 53 11.81 -3.80 9.14
C ILE A 53 10.58 -4.11 10.01
N LEU A 54 9.57 -4.77 9.45
CA LEU A 54 8.40 -5.24 10.19
C LEU A 54 8.79 -6.24 11.28
N ALA A 55 9.71 -7.16 10.99
CA ALA A 55 10.24 -8.09 12.00
C ALA A 55 10.98 -7.37 13.13
N CYS A 56 11.74 -6.30 12.83
CA CYS A 56 12.39 -5.47 13.84
C CYS A 56 11.37 -4.75 14.73
N LEU A 57 10.35 -4.11 14.13
CA LEU A 57 9.28 -3.45 14.88
C LEU A 57 8.52 -4.45 15.77
N PHE A 58 8.26 -5.66 15.26
CA PHE A 58 7.64 -6.74 16.03
C PHE A 58 8.51 -7.19 17.22
N ALA A 59 9.83 -7.31 17.04
CA ALA A 59 10.76 -7.66 18.12
C ALA A 59 10.83 -6.58 19.22
N HIS A 60 10.42 -5.35 18.92
CA HIS A 60 10.35 -4.22 19.84
C HIS A 60 8.92 -3.76 20.10
N SER A 61 7.93 -4.65 20.00
CA SER A 61 6.51 -4.31 20.14
C SER A 61 6.19 -3.66 21.50
N ASP A 62 6.92 -3.99 22.56
CA ASP A 62 6.79 -3.39 23.89
C ASP A 62 7.30 -1.93 23.98
N LYS A 63 8.00 -1.46 22.95
CA LYS A 63 8.66 -0.14 22.92
C LYS A 63 8.08 0.80 21.87
N LEU A 64 7.04 0.39 21.15
CA LEU A 64 6.43 1.20 20.13
C LEU A 64 5.61 2.33 20.78
N SER A 65 5.69 3.53 20.21
CA SER A 65 4.75 4.58 20.56
C SER A 65 3.35 4.25 20.04
N GLY A 66 2.32 4.78 20.70
CA GLY A 66 0.93 4.63 20.22
C GLY A 66 0.72 5.17 18.80
N LYS A 67 1.56 6.12 18.35
CA LYS A 67 1.57 6.60 16.96
C LYS A 67 2.03 5.51 15.98
N CYS A 68 3.13 4.82 16.31
CA CYS A 68 3.65 3.73 15.49
C CYS A 68 2.68 2.53 15.48
N GLU A 69 2.12 2.17 16.63
CA GLU A 69 1.10 1.11 16.73
C GLU A 69 -0.12 1.42 15.86
N TYR A 70 -0.64 2.66 15.94
CA TYR A 70 -1.75 3.08 15.10
C TYR A 70 -1.41 3.03 13.61
N ALA A 71 -0.21 3.45 13.21
CA ALA A 71 0.22 3.41 11.82
C ALA A 71 0.36 1.98 11.27
N LEU A 72 0.87 1.05 12.10
CA LEU A 72 0.92 -0.37 11.74
C LEU A 72 -0.49 -0.95 11.59
N TYR A 73 -1.40 -0.61 12.51
CA TYR A 73 -2.80 -1.04 12.44
C TYR A 73 -3.51 -0.48 11.19
N ASP A 74 -3.40 0.81 10.92
CA ASP A 74 -4.00 1.45 9.74
C ASP A 74 -3.48 0.82 8.44
N ALA A 75 -2.16 0.62 8.34
CA ALA A 75 -1.56 -0.04 7.18
C ALA A 75 -2.05 -1.49 7.00
N ALA A 76 -2.24 -2.25 8.08
CA ALA A 76 -2.78 -3.60 8.03
C ALA A 76 -4.22 -3.63 7.50
N VAL A 77 -5.10 -2.77 8.04
CA VAL A 77 -6.50 -2.66 7.59
C VAL A 77 -6.59 -2.29 6.11
N GLN A 78 -5.76 -1.36 5.66
CA GLN A 78 -5.75 -0.95 4.26
C GLN A 78 -5.21 -2.05 3.33
N LEU A 79 -4.20 -2.82 3.77
CA LEU A 79 -3.73 -4.00 3.05
C LEU A 79 -4.83 -5.04 2.92
N GLU A 80 -5.53 -5.36 4.01
CA GLU A 80 -6.64 -6.32 4.00
C GLU A 80 -7.73 -5.93 3.00
N ARG A 81 -8.11 -4.65 2.96
CA ARG A 81 -9.07 -4.12 1.98
C ARG A 81 -8.58 -4.31 0.55
N ALA A 82 -7.32 -4.00 0.28
CA ALA A 82 -6.73 -4.18 -1.03
C ALA A 82 -6.69 -5.67 -1.45
N VAL A 83 -6.30 -6.56 -0.54
CA VAL A 83 -6.29 -8.01 -0.77
C VAL A 83 -7.69 -8.55 -1.01
N ALA A 84 -8.70 -8.08 -0.27
CA ALA A 84 -10.09 -8.46 -0.48
C ALA A 84 -10.60 -8.07 -1.87
N ALA A 85 -10.28 -6.84 -2.32
CA ALA A 85 -10.62 -6.39 -3.67
C ALA A 85 -9.90 -7.23 -4.75
N LEU A 86 -8.62 -7.55 -4.56
CA LEU A 86 -7.88 -8.42 -5.47
C LEU A 86 -8.45 -9.84 -5.50
N ALA A 87 -8.88 -10.37 -4.35
CA ALA A 87 -9.51 -11.68 -4.26
C ALA A 87 -10.84 -11.73 -5.02
N TYR A 88 -11.65 -10.67 -4.93
CA TYR A 88 -12.87 -10.52 -5.73
C TYR A 88 -12.56 -10.59 -7.23
N VAL A 89 -11.59 -9.80 -7.71
CA VAL A 89 -11.17 -9.79 -9.12
C VAL A 89 -10.64 -11.16 -9.55
N ALA A 90 -9.80 -11.78 -8.73
CA ALA A 90 -9.25 -13.11 -9.01
C ALA A 90 -10.35 -14.18 -9.13
N ASN A 91 -11.49 -14.01 -8.46
CA ASN A 91 -12.62 -14.92 -8.61
C ASN A 91 -13.37 -14.74 -9.94
N GLU A 92 -13.37 -13.54 -10.51
CA GLU A 92 -13.99 -13.24 -11.80
C GLU A 92 -13.07 -13.55 -13.00
N CYS A 93 -11.75 -13.58 -12.80
CA CYS A 93 -10.81 -13.93 -13.87
C CYS A 93 -10.91 -15.43 -14.24
N PRO A 94 -11.07 -15.79 -15.53
CA PRO A 94 -11.01 -17.18 -15.98
C PRO A 94 -9.59 -17.73 -15.74
N MET A 95 -9.47 -18.57 -14.71
CA MET A 95 -8.20 -19.10 -14.20
C MET A 95 -7.61 -20.18 -15.13
N GLN A 96 -6.83 -19.76 -16.13
CA GLN A 96 -5.89 -20.63 -16.85
C GLN A 96 -4.61 -20.82 -15.99
N GLY A 97 -4.69 -21.57 -14.88
CA GLY A 97 -3.50 -21.88 -14.06
C GLY A 97 -3.77 -21.97 -12.56
N ARG A 98 -4.28 -23.12 -12.12
CA ARG A 98 -4.65 -23.42 -10.73
C ARG A 98 -3.41 -23.70 -9.87
N THR A 99 -2.71 -22.67 -9.37
CA THR A 99 -1.70 -22.83 -8.29
C THR A 99 -1.70 -21.72 -7.21
N GLU A 100 -2.32 -20.56 -7.42
CA GLU A 100 -2.17 -19.41 -6.47
C GLU A 100 -3.23 -19.35 -5.36
N ARG A 101 -4.40 -20.00 -5.51
CA ARG A 101 -5.49 -19.94 -4.51
C ARG A 101 -5.09 -20.51 -3.14
N GLY A 102 -4.16 -21.46 -3.08
CA GLY A 102 -3.66 -22.06 -1.83
C GLY A 102 -2.60 -21.26 -1.09
N ARG A 103 -2.11 -20.13 -1.64
CA ARG A 103 -1.09 -19.28 -0.98
C ARG A 103 -1.73 -18.18 -0.14
N VAL A 104 -2.86 -17.63 -0.57
CA VAL A 104 -3.55 -16.52 0.14
C VAL A 104 -4.12 -16.99 1.48
N GLU A 105 -4.80 -18.14 1.52
CA GLU A 105 -5.38 -18.68 2.76
C GLU A 105 -4.30 -19.06 3.79
N ARG A 106 -3.09 -19.38 3.34
CA ARG A 106 -1.95 -19.72 4.21
C ARG A 106 -1.31 -18.50 4.88
N VAL A 107 -1.45 -17.32 4.29
CA VAL A 107 -0.98 -16.06 4.91
C VAL A 107 -1.89 -15.67 6.06
N VAL A 108 -3.21 -15.88 5.93
CA VAL A 108 -4.19 -15.52 6.97
C VAL A 108 -4.15 -16.46 8.18
N ILE A 109 -3.83 -17.74 7.98
CA ILE A 109 -3.80 -18.74 9.06
C ILE A 109 -2.44 -18.78 9.81
N ARG A 110 -1.40 -18.10 9.31
CA ARG A 110 -0.05 -18.07 9.91
C ARG A 110 0.34 -16.71 10.49
N VAL A 111 -0.63 -15.89 10.85
CA VAL A 111 -0.44 -14.77 11.79
C VAL A 111 -0.98 -15.18 13.15
#